data_AF-A0AAW7CNF8-F1
#
_entry.id   AF-A0AAW7CNF8-F1
#
_cell.length_a   1.000
_cell.length_b   1.000
_cell.length_c   1.000
_cell.angle_alpha   90.00
_cell.angle_beta   90.00
_cell.angle_gamma   90.00
#
_symmetry.space_group_name_H-M   'P 1'
#
loop_
_entity.id
_entity.type
_entity.pdbx_description
1 polymer ?
#
loop_
_entity_poly.entity_id
_entity_poly.type
_entity_poly.pdbx_seq_one_letter_code
_entity_poly.pdbx_strand_id
1 'polypeptide(L)'
;MTKLSVINNAISEQPTMTSLEMVDYINADRKAKAETEGLSFPCKKHRKLQHKDFLRKVPKVLGENQSAKFYADYIDNKGRSYPCCKFPKREACLMAMSYSYELQAQVFDHMTELEAESGFGFTIQQLQHMLAVARKASDEDSSDAGRRLRKRQDDLAILNRAEKLIGDISQMALGLVGGGKLLNHEK
;
A
#
# COMPACT_ATOMS: atom_id res chain seq x y z
N MET A 1 -10.67 -18.39 27.38
CA MET A 1 -11.33 -18.60 26.07
C MET A 1 -11.53 -17.27 25.40
N THR A 2 -10.55 -16.79 24.65
CA THR A 2 -10.65 -15.56 23.86
C THR A 2 -11.26 -15.91 22.51
N LYS A 3 -12.41 -15.31 22.22
CA LYS A 3 -13.15 -15.44 20.96
C LYS A 3 -12.26 -14.98 19.81
N LEU A 4 -11.97 -15.88 18.88
CA LEU A 4 -11.52 -15.55 17.53
C LEU A 4 -12.66 -14.79 16.85
N SER A 5 -12.56 -13.47 16.80
CA SER A 5 -13.42 -12.68 15.93
C SER A 5 -13.03 -12.98 14.48
N VAL A 6 -14.02 -13.45 13.73
CA VAL A 6 -14.05 -13.61 12.28
C VAL A 6 -13.22 -12.51 11.61
N ILE A 7 -12.10 -12.90 11.00
CA ILE A 7 -11.39 -12.05 10.05
C ILE A 7 -12.30 -12.00 8.82
N ASN A 8 -13.15 -10.98 8.78
CA ASN A 8 -13.85 -10.64 7.56
C ASN A 8 -12.78 -10.43 6.49
N ASN A 9 -13.02 -11.09 5.36
CA ASN A 9 -12.25 -11.05 4.13
C ASN A 9 -12.24 -9.63 3.55
N ALA A 10 -11.53 -8.71 4.21
CA ALA A 10 -11.12 -7.46 3.59
C ALA A 10 -10.04 -7.86 2.58
N ILE A 11 -10.41 -7.84 1.30
CA ILE A 11 -9.45 -7.68 0.21
C ILE A 11 -8.48 -6.60 0.71
N SER A 12 -7.23 -6.96 0.97
CA SER A 12 -6.25 -6.02 1.49
C SER A 12 -6.06 -4.93 0.45
N GLU A 13 -6.77 -3.83 0.60
CA GLU A 13 -6.73 -2.73 -0.34
C GLU A 13 -5.30 -2.20 -0.33
N GLN A 14 -4.65 -2.22 -1.49
CA GLN A 14 -3.38 -1.53 -1.64
C GLN A 14 -3.56 -0.10 -1.14
N PRO A 15 -2.59 0.48 -0.42
CA PRO A 15 -2.73 1.84 0.08
C PRO A 15 -3.06 2.75 -1.11
N THR A 16 -4.13 3.51 -0.94
CA THR A 16 -4.61 4.48 -1.92
C THR A 16 -4.59 5.85 -1.31
N MET A 17 -4.35 6.86 -2.14
CA MET A 17 -4.44 8.26 -1.77
C MET A 17 -5.63 8.89 -2.47
N THR A 18 -6.43 9.63 -1.73
CA THR A 18 -7.61 10.30 -2.26
C THR A 18 -7.25 11.59 -2.99
N SER A 19 -8.11 12.01 -3.91
CA SER A 19 -7.96 13.31 -4.58
C SER A 19 -8.05 14.51 -3.64
N LEU A 20 -8.69 14.37 -2.48
CA LEU A 20 -8.72 15.41 -1.44
C LEU A 20 -7.35 15.54 -0.78
N GLU A 21 -6.78 14.43 -0.31
CA GLU A 21 -5.43 14.41 0.26
C GLU A 21 -4.41 14.95 -0.73
N MET A 22 -4.45 14.52 -2.00
CA MET A 22 -3.55 15.06 -3.03
C MET A 22 -3.64 16.58 -3.16
N VAL A 23 -4.84 17.15 -3.10
CA VAL A 23 -5.04 18.61 -3.18
C VAL A 23 -4.43 19.31 -1.96
N ASP A 24 -4.54 18.71 -0.77
CA ASP A 24 -3.96 19.26 0.45
C ASP A 24 -2.44 19.23 0.40
N TYR A 25 -1.82 18.13 -0.04
CA TYR A 25 -0.37 18.05 -0.25
C TYR A 25 0.12 19.08 -1.27
N ILE A 26 -0.58 19.23 -2.41
CA ILE A 26 -0.21 20.23 -3.42
C ILE A 26 -0.34 21.65 -2.87
N ASN A 27 -1.38 21.94 -2.08
CA ASN A 27 -1.56 23.25 -1.48
C ASN A 27 -0.53 23.54 -0.38
N ALA A 28 -0.12 22.51 0.38
CA ALA A 28 0.97 22.61 1.35
C ALA A 28 2.31 22.93 0.67
N ASP A 29 2.67 22.21 -0.40
CA ASP A 29 3.88 22.49 -1.20
C ASP A 29 3.87 23.92 -1.76
N ARG A 30 2.74 24.35 -2.32
CA ARG A 30 2.57 25.72 -2.84
C ARG A 30 2.69 26.78 -1.75
N LYS A 31 2.17 26.50 -0.55
CA LYS A 31 2.28 27.39 0.60
C LYS A 31 3.73 27.49 1.08
N ALA A 32 4.43 26.36 1.23
CA ALA A 32 5.83 26.33 1.61
C ALA A 32 6.72 27.11 0.60
N LYS A 33 6.45 26.97 -0.70
CA LYS A 33 7.13 27.74 -1.75
C LYS A 33 6.86 29.24 -1.67
N ALA A 34 5.61 29.63 -1.45
CA ALA A 34 5.26 31.03 -1.25
C ALA A 34 5.98 31.63 -0.03
N GLU A 35 5.98 30.93 1.10
CA GLU A 35 6.64 31.38 2.33
C GLU A 35 8.16 31.48 2.17
N THR A 36 8.78 30.52 1.46
CA THR A 36 10.21 30.56 1.12
C THR A 36 10.57 31.79 0.28
N GLU A 37 9.66 32.24 -0.58
CA GLU A 37 9.81 33.44 -1.39
C GLU A 37 9.39 34.73 -0.66
N GLY A 38 8.99 34.64 0.62
CA GLY A 38 8.51 35.78 1.41
C GLY A 38 7.12 36.29 0.99
N LEU A 39 6.34 35.48 0.26
CA LEU A 39 4.99 35.81 -0.22
C LEU A 39 3.93 35.16 0.68
N SER A 40 2.77 35.83 0.82
CA SER A 40 1.61 35.25 1.50
C SER A 40 0.85 34.28 0.59
N PHE A 41 0.39 33.15 1.13
CA PHE A 41 -0.46 32.19 0.41
C PHE A 41 -1.94 32.43 0.72
N PRO A 42 -2.85 32.46 -0.28
CA PRO A 42 -2.61 32.28 -1.72
C PRO A 42 -2.17 33.57 -2.44
N CYS A 43 -1.22 33.47 -3.37
CA CYS A 43 -0.75 34.58 -4.21
C CYS A 43 -0.92 34.30 -5.71
N LYS A 44 -0.60 35.31 -6.56
CA LYS A 44 -0.69 35.19 -8.03
C LYS A 44 0.22 34.07 -8.58
N LYS A 45 1.38 33.85 -7.95
CA LYS A 45 2.35 32.81 -8.32
C LYS A 45 1.96 31.44 -7.79
N HIS A 46 1.46 31.37 -6.55
CA HIS A 46 1.03 30.14 -5.88
C HIS A 46 -0.47 30.22 -5.52
N ARG A 47 -1.32 29.96 -6.53
CA ARG A 47 -2.77 29.95 -6.34
C ARG A 47 -3.21 28.68 -5.59
N LYS A 48 -4.19 28.81 -4.69
CA LYS A 48 -4.85 27.66 -4.06
C LYS A 48 -5.52 26.78 -5.12
N LEU A 49 -5.13 25.51 -5.17
CA LEU A 49 -5.77 24.49 -5.99
C LEU A 49 -7.10 24.09 -5.38
N GLN A 50 -8.15 24.07 -6.20
CA GLN A 50 -9.46 23.58 -5.81
C GLN A 50 -9.61 22.12 -6.25
N HIS A 51 -10.37 21.34 -5.49
CA HIS A 51 -10.62 19.93 -5.80
C HIS A 51 -11.23 19.71 -7.18
N LYS A 52 -12.20 20.53 -7.59
CA LYS A 52 -12.77 20.51 -8.95
C LYS A 52 -11.74 20.70 -10.07
N ASP A 53 -10.72 21.54 -9.84
CA ASP A 53 -9.69 21.83 -10.85
C ASP A 53 -8.70 20.67 -10.94
N PHE A 54 -8.43 20.00 -9.81
CA PHE A 54 -7.67 18.76 -9.77
C PHE A 54 -8.41 17.63 -10.50
N LEU A 55 -9.70 17.40 -10.22
CA LEU A 55 -10.50 16.37 -10.91
C LEU A 55 -10.53 16.57 -12.42
N ARG A 56 -10.65 17.81 -12.91
CA ARG A 56 -10.57 18.11 -14.35
C ARG A 56 -9.21 17.76 -14.97
N LYS A 57 -8.14 17.70 -14.17
CA LYS A 57 -6.79 17.36 -14.63
C LYS A 57 -6.55 15.85 -14.67
N VAL A 58 -7.25 15.07 -13.83
CA VAL A 58 -7.13 13.60 -13.76
C VAL A 58 -7.22 12.91 -15.14
N PRO A 59 -8.27 13.14 -15.97
CA PRO A 59 -8.35 12.51 -17.29
C PRO A 59 -7.26 12.97 -18.26
N LYS A 60 -6.70 14.17 -18.06
CA LYS A 60 -5.60 14.70 -18.90
C LYS A 60 -4.26 14.04 -18.60
N VAL A 61 -4.03 13.65 -17.35
CA VAL A 61 -2.75 13.06 -16.91
C VAL A 61 -2.79 11.54 -17.04
N LEU A 62 -3.89 10.91 -16.65
CA LEU A 62 -4.02 9.45 -16.65
C LEU A 62 -4.64 8.88 -17.94
N GLY A 63 -5.22 9.75 -18.78
CA GLY A 63 -6.02 9.36 -19.94
C GLY A 63 -7.48 9.11 -19.58
N GLU A 64 -8.39 9.45 -20.49
CA GLU A 64 -9.85 9.41 -20.25
C GLU A 64 -10.32 8.01 -19.83
N ASN A 65 -9.89 6.97 -20.55
CA ASN A 65 -10.30 5.58 -20.30
C ASN A 65 -9.78 5.01 -18.97
N GLN A 66 -8.58 5.41 -18.53
CA GLN A 66 -7.99 4.89 -17.29
C GLN A 66 -8.49 5.67 -16.08
N SER A 67 -8.69 6.98 -16.22
CA SER A 67 -9.21 7.83 -15.15
C SER A 67 -10.56 7.35 -14.61
N ALA A 68 -11.40 6.79 -15.48
CA ALA A 68 -12.70 6.20 -15.13
C ALA A 68 -12.62 5.18 -13.99
N LYS A 69 -11.52 4.42 -13.91
CA LYS A 69 -11.32 3.33 -12.93
C LYS A 69 -11.05 3.83 -11.52
N PHE A 70 -10.60 5.07 -11.38
CA PHE A 70 -10.18 5.63 -10.10
C PHE A 70 -11.26 6.53 -9.48
N TYR A 71 -12.37 6.79 -10.18
CA TYR A 71 -13.47 7.53 -9.59
C TYR A 71 -14.09 6.74 -8.46
N ALA A 72 -14.32 7.45 -7.37
CA ALA A 72 -14.99 6.96 -6.19
C ALA A 72 -15.89 8.07 -5.67
N ASP A 73 -16.74 7.76 -4.69
CA ASP A 73 -17.50 8.74 -3.96
C ASP A 73 -17.00 8.81 -2.53
N TYR A 74 -17.00 10.01 -1.94
CA TYR A 74 -16.83 10.18 -0.50
C TYR A 74 -18.11 10.72 0.12
N ILE A 75 -18.40 10.24 1.32
CA ILE A 75 -19.55 10.68 2.11
C ILE A 75 -19.04 11.70 3.12
N ASP A 76 -19.54 12.92 3.03
CA ASP A 76 -19.25 13.97 4.02
C ASP A 76 -19.93 13.65 5.36
N ASN A 77 -19.50 14.30 6.45
CA ASN A 77 -20.08 14.19 7.79
C ASN A 77 -21.58 14.51 7.85
N LYS A 78 -22.11 15.17 6.81
CA LYS A 78 -23.53 15.50 6.61
C LYS A 78 -24.30 14.46 5.79
N GLY A 79 -23.70 13.31 5.48
CA GLY A 79 -24.31 12.23 4.70
C GLY A 79 -24.46 12.52 3.20
N ARG A 80 -23.76 13.53 2.69
CA ARG A 80 -23.81 13.90 1.26
C ARG A 80 -22.69 13.19 0.50
N SER A 81 -23.04 12.58 -0.63
CA SER A 81 -22.07 11.97 -1.55
C SER A 81 -21.47 13.03 -2.46
N TYR A 82 -20.14 13.03 -2.57
CA TYR A 82 -19.39 13.90 -3.47
C TYR A 82 -18.38 13.08 -4.27
N PRO A 83 -18.18 13.41 -5.56
CA PRO A 83 -17.25 12.69 -6.41
C PRO A 83 -15.81 12.91 -5.95
N CYS A 84 -15.06 11.83 -5.77
CA CYS A 84 -13.63 11.83 -5.53
C CYS A 84 -12.90 10.86 -6.46
N CYS A 85 -11.59 10.74 -6.27
CA CYS A 85 -10.80 9.70 -6.90
C CYS A 85 -9.93 9.04 -5.84
N LYS A 86 -9.70 7.74 -5.95
CA LYS A 86 -8.72 6.99 -5.16
C LYS A 86 -7.62 6.49 -6.09
N PHE A 87 -6.39 6.94 -5.84
CA PHE A 87 -5.24 6.61 -6.67
C PHE A 87 -4.34 5.62 -5.94
N PRO A 88 -3.96 4.50 -6.59
CA PRO A 88 -2.84 3.71 -6.12
C PRO A 88 -1.52 4.48 -6.29
N LYS A 89 -0.46 4.00 -5.64
CA LYS A 89 0.85 4.67 -5.54
C LYS A 89 1.37 5.23 -6.87
N ARG A 90 1.33 4.44 -7.95
CA ARG A 90 1.83 4.86 -9.27
C ARG A 90 1.06 6.06 -9.81
N GLU A 91 -0.27 6.01 -9.79
CA GLU A 91 -1.14 7.05 -10.31
C GLU A 91 -1.11 8.31 -9.44
N ALA A 92 -1.01 8.16 -8.11
CA ALA A 92 -0.78 9.27 -7.20
C ALA A 92 0.54 9.98 -7.52
N CYS A 93 1.61 9.22 -7.78
CA CYS A 93 2.89 9.76 -8.20
C CYS A 93 2.81 10.48 -9.56
N LEU A 94 2.13 9.89 -10.56
CA LEU A 94 1.91 10.54 -11.86
C LEU A 94 1.14 11.86 -11.72
N MET A 95 0.14 11.89 -10.85
CA MET A 95 -0.59 13.11 -10.53
C MET A 95 0.34 14.14 -9.88
N ALA A 96 1.18 13.76 -8.92
CA ALA A 96 2.15 14.64 -8.26
C ALA A 96 3.21 15.19 -9.24
N MET A 97 3.75 14.35 -10.13
CA MET A 97 4.68 14.74 -11.20
C MET A 97 4.16 15.88 -12.07
N SER A 98 2.85 15.87 -12.32
CA SER A 98 2.21 16.92 -13.13
C SER A 98 2.23 18.31 -12.45
N TYR A 99 2.65 18.39 -11.18
CA TYR A 99 2.77 19.63 -10.40
C TYR A 99 4.22 19.95 -10.04
N SER A 100 4.98 19.01 -9.46
CA SER A 100 6.41 19.18 -9.15
C SER A 100 7.10 17.85 -8.85
N TYR A 101 8.41 17.79 -9.11
CA TYR A 101 9.25 16.61 -8.79
C TYR A 101 9.45 16.41 -7.29
N GLU A 102 9.54 17.48 -6.52
CA GLU A 102 9.66 17.41 -5.05
C GLU A 102 8.39 16.81 -4.41
N LEU A 103 7.22 17.24 -4.89
CA LEU A 103 5.95 16.67 -4.45
C LEU A 103 5.83 15.19 -4.82
N GLN A 104 6.36 14.79 -5.99
CA GLN A 104 6.40 13.38 -6.37
C GLN A 104 7.20 12.56 -5.36
N ALA A 105 8.39 13.02 -4.94
CA ALA A 105 9.19 12.33 -3.93
C ALA A 105 8.42 12.19 -2.61
N GLN A 106 7.83 13.28 -2.11
CA GLN A 106 7.05 13.27 -0.87
C GLN A 106 5.85 12.31 -0.93
N VAL A 107 5.10 12.32 -2.03
CA VAL A 107 3.96 11.41 -2.23
C VAL A 107 4.44 9.97 -2.34
N PHE A 108 5.56 9.72 -3.02
CA PHE A 108 6.13 8.38 -3.13
C PHE A 108 6.58 7.83 -1.76
N ASP A 109 7.28 8.65 -0.98
CA ASP A 109 7.77 8.27 0.36
C ASP A 109 6.60 7.97 1.29
N HIS A 110 5.60 8.87 1.35
CA HIS A 110 4.38 8.66 2.12
C HIS A 110 3.64 7.38 1.73
N MET A 111 3.49 7.11 0.43
CA MET A 111 2.84 5.88 -0.03
C MET A 111 3.67 4.63 0.27
N THR A 112 5.01 4.73 0.25
CA THR A 112 5.91 3.62 0.60
C THR A 112 5.84 3.30 2.10
N GLU A 113 5.77 4.34 2.93
CA GLU A 113 5.58 4.21 4.38
C GLU A 113 4.24 3.53 4.68
N LEU A 114 3.16 3.97 4.03
CA LEU A 114 1.84 3.33 4.16
C LEU A 114 1.86 1.86 3.70
N GLU A 115 2.59 1.52 2.63
CA GLU A 115 2.76 0.12 2.19
C GLU A 115 3.50 -0.72 3.25
N ALA A 116 4.52 -0.15 3.88
CA ALA A 116 5.28 -0.81 4.95
C ALA A 116 4.43 -1.01 6.20
N GLU A 117 3.67 0.01 6.61
CA GLU A 117 2.75 -0.05 7.77
C GLU A 117 1.58 -1.01 7.54
N SER A 118 1.11 -1.11 6.30
CA SER A 118 0.03 -2.03 5.92
C SER A 118 0.47 -3.51 5.97
N GLY A 119 1.77 -3.80 6.16
CA GLY A 119 2.30 -5.15 6.27
C GLY A 119 2.41 -5.90 4.93
N PHE A 120 2.21 -5.22 3.80
CA PHE A 120 2.19 -5.80 2.44
C PHE A 120 3.49 -5.56 1.67
N GLY A 121 4.63 -5.48 2.35
CA GLY A 121 5.92 -5.12 1.74
C GLY A 121 6.70 -6.27 1.08
N PHE A 122 6.24 -7.52 1.15
CA PHE A 122 7.03 -8.67 0.71
C PHE A 122 6.32 -9.54 -0.33
N THR A 123 6.99 -9.74 -1.46
CA THR A 123 6.60 -10.77 -2.43
C THR A 123 6.80 -12.17 -1.84
N ILE A 124 6.08 -13.17 -2.35
CA ILE A 124 6.26 -14.58 -1.94
C ILE A 124 7.74 -15.00 -2.06
N GLN A 125 8.42 -14.55 -3.12
CA GLN A 125 9.86 -14.80 -3.31
C GLN A 125 10.72 -14.15 -2.24
N GLN A 126 10.40 -12.92 -1.82
CA GLN A 126 11.10 -12.24 -0.72
C GLN A 126 10.86 -12.94 0.63
N LEU A 127 9.64 -13.40 0.88
CA LEU A 127 9.30 -14.19 2.07
C LEU A 127 10.07 -15.52 2.11
N GLN A 128 10.15 -16.24 0.98
CA GLN A 128 10.93 -17.47 0.85
C GLN A 128 12.43 -17.22 1.07
N HIS A 129 12.97 -16.14 0.51
CA HIS A 129 14.36 -15.75 0.70
C HIS A 129 14.66 -15.41 2.17
N MET A 130 13.79 -14.65 2.84
CA MET A 130 13.94 -14.35 4.27
C MET A 130 13.89 -15.61 5.14
N LEU A 131 13.01 -16.57 4.82
CA LEU A 131 12.95 -17.85 5.53
C LEU A 131 14.25 -18.64 5.36
N ALA A 132 14.80 -18.69 4.15
CA ALA A 132 16.07 -19.36 3.88
C ALA A 132 17.24 -18.73 4.65
N VAL A 133 17.32 -17.40 4.70
CA VAL A 133 18.33 -16.67 5.47
C VAL A 133 18.19 -16.93 6.97
N ALA A 134 16.97 -16.87 7.51
CA ALA A 134 16.70 -17.13 8.92
C ALA A 134 17.07 -18.56 9.34
N ARG A 135 16.82 -19.55 8.46
CA ARG A 135 17.20 -20.95 8.68
C ARG A 135 18.72 -21.11 8.76
N LYS A 136 19.44 -20.50 7.81
CA LYS A 136 20.91 -20.49 7.80
C LYS A 136 21.50 -19.81 9.03
N ALA A 137 20.92 -18.69 9.48
CA ALA A 137 21.35 -17.99 10.68
C ALA A 137 21.11 -18.80 11.97
N SER A 138 20.01 -19.56 12.05
CA SER A 138 19.75 -20.48 13.17
C SER A 138 20.76 -21.65 13.19
N ASP A 139 21.27 -22.06 12.03
CA ASP A 139 22.30 -23.10 11.91
C ASP A 139 23.70 -22.61 12.30
N GLU A 140 24.00 -21.32 12.11
CA GLU A 140 25.33 -20.71 12.35
C GLU A 140 25.57 -20.21 13.80
N ASP A 141 24.50 -19.99 14.60
CA ASP A 141 24.63 -19.34 15.92
C ASP A 141 25.02 -20.31 17.07
N SER A 142 26.27 -20.15 17.55
CA SER A 142 26.79 -20.44 18.92
C SER A 142 27.57 -21.73 19.22
N SER A 143 28.64 -21.59 20.02
CA SER A 143 29.65 -22.58 20.44
C SER A 143 29.25 -23.53 21.59
N ASP A 144 28.03 -23.47 22.16
CA ASP A 144 27.60 -24.26 23.34
C ASP A 144 26.49 -25.30 23.07
N ALA A 145 26.80 -26.60 23.18
CA ALA A 145 26.03 -27.77 22.71
C ALA A 145 24.60 -27.92 23.27
N GLY A 146 24.37 -27.58 24.55
CA GLY A 146 23.09 -27.81 25.23
C GLY A 146 22.03 -26.74 24.92
N ARG A 147 22.42 -25.47 24.94
CA ARG A 147 21.57 -24.34 24.54
C ARG A 147 21.22 -24.39 23.05
N ARG A 148 22.11 -24.93 22.21
CA ARG A 148 21.93 -25.16 20.76
C ARG A 148 20.72 -26.01 20.41
N LEU A 149 20.45 -27.07 21.16
CA LEU A 149 19.37 -28.00 20.83
C LEU A 149 18.00 -27.41 21.09
N ARG A 150 17.81 -26.74 22.23
CA ARG A 150 16.53 -26.10 22.57
C ARG A 150 16.23 -24.92 21.66
N LYS A 151 17.19 -24.00 21.47
CA LYS A 151 17.01 -22.83 20.59
C LYS A 151 16.69 -23.25 19.15
N ARG A 152 17.40 -24.25 18.61
CA ARG A 152 17.09 -24.79 17.27
C ARG A 152 15.74 -25.47 17.19
N GLN A 153 15.31 -26.18 18.23
CA GLN A 153 14.01 -26.85 18.23
C GLN A 153 12.85 -25.83 18.24
N ASP A 154 13.00 -24.76 19.01
CA ASP A 154 12.05 -23.65 19.06
C ASP A 154 12.03 -22.86 17.73
N ASP A 155 13.21 -22.51 17.20
CA ASP A 155 13.36 -21.82 15.91
C ASP A 155 12.78 -22.65 14.76
N LEU A 156 13.05 -23.96 14.72
CA LEU A 156 12.56 -24.86 13.68
C LEU A 156 11.04 -25.00 13.71
N ALA A 157 10.42 -24.98 14.90
CA ALA A 157 8.97 -24.97 15.02
C ALA A 157 8.35 -23.67 14.46
N ILE A 158 9.01 -22.53 14.63
CA ILE A 158 8.58 -21.23 14.09
C ILE A 158 8.79 -21.19 12.57
N LEU A 159 9.96 -21.61 12.08
CA LEU A 159 10.29 -21.63 10.65
C LEU A 159 9.37 -22.56 9.86
N ASN A 160 9.05 -23.75 10.38
CA ASN A 160 8.10 -24.67 9.73
C ASN A 160 6.68 -24.09 9.65
N ARG A 161 6.24 -23.32 10.67
CA ARG A 161 4.95 -22.62 10.62
C ARG A 161 4.99 -21.51 9.56
N ALA A 162 6.08 -20.76 9.47
CA ALA A 162 6.25 -19.73 8.44
C ALA A 162 6.25 -20.33 7.03
N GLU A 163 6.93 -21.47 6.82
CA GLU A 163 6.98 -22.18 5.54
C GLU A 163 5.58 -22.62 5.10
N LYS A 164 4.81 -23.19 6.03
CA LYS A 164 3.42 -23.59 5.77
C LYS A 164 2.54 -22.40 5.38
N LEU A 165 2.65 -21.29 6.11
CA LEU A 165 1.88 -20.07 5.82
C LEU A 165 2.24 -19.47 4.45
N ILE A 166 3.52 -19.43 4.09
CA ILE A 166 3.97 -18.97 2.76
C ILE A 166 3.44 -19.91 1.66
N GLY A 167 3.44 -21.23 1.91
CA GLY A 167 2.85 -22.23 1.02
C GLY A 167 1.35 -22.02 0.80
N ASP A 168 0.59 -21.85 1.88
CA ASP A 168 -0.86 -21.61 1.84
C ASP A 168 -1.18 -20.30 1.09
N ILE A 169 -0.41 -19.22 1.33
CA ILE A 169 -0.53 -17.94 0.61
C ILE A 169 -0.22 -18.10 -0.87
N SER A 170 0.81 -18.87 -1.22
CA SER A 170 1.18 -19.15 -2.61
C SER A 170 0.07 -19.90 -3.35
N GLN A 171 -0.53 -20.92 -2.72
CA GLN A 171 -1.65 -21.66 -3.30
C GLN A 171 -2.91 -20.80 -3.46
N MET A 172 -3.21 -19.90 -2.51
CA MET A 172 -4.30 -18.94 -2.64
C MET A 172 -4.08 -17.95 -3.79
N ALA A 173 -2.85 -17.46 -3.98
CA ALA A 173 -2.51 -16.56 -5.09
C ALA A 173 -2.68 -17.25 -6.46
N LEU A 174 -2.29 -18.52 -6.58
CA LEU A 174 -2.49 -19.32 -7.80
C LEU A 174 -3.97 -19.61 -8.06
N GLY A 175 -4.76 -19.87 -7.01
CA GLY A 175 -6.21 -20.10 -7.12
C GLY A 175 -7.02 -18.87 -7.56
N LEU A 176 -6.52 -17.65 -7.30
CA LEU A 176 -7.14 -16.40 -7.76
C LEU A 176 -6.80 -16.05 -9.22
N VAL A 177 -5.65 -16.48 -9.73
CA VAL A 177 -5.22 -16.29 -11.13
C VAL A 177 -5.81 -17.37 -12.05
N GLY A 178 -6.08 -18.57 -11.53
CA GLY A 178 -6.70 -19.68 -12.25
C GLY A 178 -8.23 -19.66 -12.19
N GLY A 179 -8.88 -18.91 -13.08
CA GLY A 179 -10.31 -19.03 -13.28
C GLY A 179 -10.72 -20.42 -13.80
N GLY A 180 -11.38 -21.23 -12.95
CA GLY A 180 -12.40 -22.20 -13.36
C GLY A 180 -12.19 -23.70 -13.07
N LYS A 181 -13.02 -24.23 -12.13
CA LYS A 181 -13.53 -25.63 -11.96
C LYS A 181 -12.49 -26.76 -11.73
N LEU A 182 -12.73 -27.81 -10.93
CA LEU A 182 -13.95 -28.53 -10.56
C LEU A 182 -13.88 -29.04 -9.11
N LEU A 183 -14.94 -28.81 -8.33
CA LEU A 183 -15.26 -29.64 -7.17
C LEU A 183 -15.79 -30.98 -7.70
N ASN A 184 -14.97 -32.02 -7.67
CA ASN A 184 -15.48 -33.39 -7.75
C ASN A 184 -15.95 -33.80 -6.35
N HIS A 185 -17.25 -33.68 -6.10
CA HIS A 185 -17.92 -34.51 -5.11
C HIS A 185 -18.15 -35.88 -5.76
N GLU A 186 -17.33 -36.87 -5.39
CA GLU A 186 -17.72 -38.27 -5.56
C GLU A 186 -18.68 -38.68 -4.43
N LYS A 187 -19.69 -39.44 -4.85
CA LYS A 187 -20.81 -39.97 -4.06
C LYS A 187 -20.38 -41.08 -3.12
#